data_AF-A0A318IA16-F1
#
_entry.id   AF-A0A318IA16-F1
#
_cell.length_a   1.000
_cell.length_b   1.000
_cell.length_c   1.000
_cell.angle_alpha   90.00
_cell.angle_beta   90.00
_cell.angle_gamma   90.00
#
_symmetry.space_group_name_H-M   'P 1'
#
loop_
_entity.id
_entity.type
_entity.pdbx_description
1 polymer ?
#
loop_
_entity_poly.entity_id
_entity_poly.type
_entity_poly.pdbx_seq_one_letter_code
_entity_poly.pdbx_strand_id
1 'polypeptide(L)'
;MKYNQRFLLILLIFCTLAFCEEVIGQAQEITLAKPSGIQYKWQEQERIMFLHFDPATWQKREFDDHSTPLERINPKKLDTDQWCEVAQSWGAKEILFVAKHVGGFCWWQTESTDYSIKKTSYKNGEGDVLKELSESCEKYGLNLGIYVYPGDQTWGAGIGSGGITADPAKQEGYNKVFRQQLTETLSNYGDVMEVWFDGSLKIDVSDIMEKYAKNSVVFQGPHATLRCPGTESGKLFYPAWNTVKKEDLDTGLATQIHGDPNGDVWAPLESNTTLYNHYWFWSPEKEKKRKSIKELMDIYYRSVGYGSVLLLNSTPDTTGLIPANDVKHYKEFAQEIDRRFKIPLAEVSDKQGQITNLTLPKNQKLNHVVIMEDYRQGHRIREYLVEGLVNGKWKELSKGTSVGRKKIDYFPDVEVSEIRLNVTRSVGSPLLRKLSAYYVENFEPPLIEPVHANSPWTVVGKWNSESFVENTVTIEIDLSDQIILPGQYTLRLVSDSDITITDVEIHYDNQKAMDDYFKISGNEVSINRTAMVTNESSSILYLTFESDTQNFGNVEF
;
A
#
# COMPACT_ATOMS: atom_id res chain seq x y z
N MET A 1 -1.72 72.48 -55.08
CA MET A 1 -1.33 72.32 -56.50
C MET A 1 -0.10 71.41 -56.57
N LYS A 2 -0.24 70.25 -57.24
CA LYS A 2 0.77 69.45 -57.96
C LYS A 2 2.20 69.25 -57.39
N TYR A 3 2.46 68.01 -56.93
CA TYR A 3 3.54 67.06 -57.29
C TYR A 3 4.99 67.53 -57.60
N ASN A 4 5.97 66.98 -56.86
CA ASN A 4 6.95 65.95 -57.30
C ASN A 4 8.06 65.77 -56.23
N GLN A 5 8.17 64.66 -55.49
CA GLN A 5 8.76 63.35 -55.87
C GLN A 5 10.12 63.42 -56.58
N ARG A 6 11.19 63.06 -55.85
CA ARG A 6 12.23 62.06 -56.22
C ARG A 6 13.30 61.99 -55.12
N PHE A 7 13.81 60.78 -54.88
CA PHE A 7 14.87 60.40 -53.92
C PHE A 7 14.47 60.25 -52.44
N LEU A 8 13.73 59.18 -52.11
CA LEU A 8 13.98 58.36 -50.91
C LEU A 8 13.09 57.09 -50.95
N LEU A 9 13.28 56.20 -51.94
CA LEU A 9 12.49 54.97 -52.01
C LEU A 9 13.27 53.77 -52.58
N ILE A 10 14.52 53.58 -52.16
CA ILE A 10 15.26 52.31 -52.35
C ILE A 10 16.21 52.13 -51.16
N LEU A 11 15.68 51.96 -49.95
CA LEU A 11 16.44 51.38 -48.82
C LEU A 11 15.56 50.98 -47.61
N LEU A 12 14.27 50.72 -47.83
CA LEU A 12 13.31 50.37 -46.77
C LEU A 12 12.34 49.25 -47.19
N ILE A 13 12.75 48.43 -48.17
CA ILE A 13 12.07 47.20 -48.56
C ILE A 13 13.13 46.10 -48.66
N PHE A 14 13.85 45.84 -47.56
CA PHE A 14 14.70 44.64 -47.41
C PHE A 14 15.02 44.34 -45.93
N CYS A 15 14.14 44.71 -44.99
CA CYS A 15 14.34 44.46 -43.55
C CYS A 15 13.07 44.01 -42.81
N THR A 16 12.14 43.31 -43.47
CA THR A 16 11.01 42.63 -42.78
C THR A 16 10.74 41.24 -43.35
N LEU A 17 11.80 40.52 -43.70
CA LEU A 17 11.81 39.07 -43.88
C LEU A 17 12.92 38.51 -42.99
N ALA A 18 12.76 38.65 -41.68
CA ALA A 18 13.62 38.01 -40.70
C ALA A 18 12.72 37.27 -39.71
N PHE A 19 12.71 35.94 -39.86
CA PHE A 19 12.44 34.96 -38.82
C PHE A 19 11.16 35.18 -37.99
N CYS A 20 10.02 34.86 -38.59
CA CYS A 20 8.97 34.18 -37.83
C CYS A 20 9.31 32.68 -37.90
N GLU A 21 10.35 32.26 -37.18
CA GLU A 21 10.41 30.87 -36.74
C GLU A 21 9.27 30.75 -35.73
N GLU A 22 8.22 30.02 -36.11
CA GLU A 22 7.39 29.36 -35.12
C GLU A 22 8.35 28.57 -34.24
N VAL A 23 8.60 29.08 -33.02
CA VAL A 23 9.00 28.22 -31.92
C VAL A 23 7.76 27.35 -31.66
N ILE A 24 7.59 26.33 -32.51
CA ILE A 24 6.96 25.09 -32.10
C ILE A 24 7.91 24.62 -31.02
N GLY A 25 7.65 25.05 -29.78
CA GLY A 25 8.23 24.41 -28.62
C GLY A 25 7.96 22.93 -28.86
N GLN A 26 9.01 22.15 -29.06
CA GLN A 26 8.90 20.71 -28.96
C GLN A 26 8.33 20.50 -27.56
N ALA A 27 7.02 20.27 -27.48
CA ALA A 27 6.41 19.76 -26.29
C ALA A 27 7.16 18.47 -26.04
N GLN A 28 8.07 18.49 -25.07
CA GLN A 28 8.80 17.31 -24.66
C GLN A 28 7.72 16.27 -24.39
N GLU A 29 7.66 15.23 -25.22
CA GLU A 29 6.68 14.16 -25.04
C GLU A 29 6.96 13.57 -23.66
N ILE A 30 6.13 13.93 -22.69
CA ILE A 30 6.24 13.39 -21.34
C ILE A 30 5.94 11.90 -21.48
N THR A 31 6.99 11.09 -21.39
CA THR A 31 6.86 9.63 -21.37
C THR A 31 6.31 9.26 -20.01
N LEU A 32 5.01 8.98 -19.95
CA LEU A 32 4.36 8.55 -18.72
C LEU A 32 4.76 7.12 -18.38
N ALA A 33 5.05 6.88 -17.11
CA ALA A 33 5.15 5.53 -16.57
C ALA A 33 3.82 4.78 -16.75
N LYS A 34 3.91 3.50 -17.11
CA LYS A 34 2.77 2.63 -17.41
C LYS A 34 2.89 1.34 -16.62
N PRO A 35 1.76 0.72 -16.21
CA PRO A 35 1.81 -0.61 -15.64
C PRO A 35 2.36 -1.60 -16.68
N SER A 36 3.17 -2.55 -16.21
CA SER A 36 3.43 -3.77 -16.96
C SER A 36 2.14 -4.60 -17.12
N GLY A 37 2.17 -5.60 -18.01
CA GLY A 37 1.01 -6.49 -18.18
C GLY A 37 0.60 -7.19 -16.89
N ILE A 38 1.57 -7.60 -16.06
CA ILE A 38 1.29 -8.26 -14.79
C ILE A 38 0.78 -7.27 -13.73
N GLN A 39 1.35 -6.07 -13.64
CA GLN A 39 0.84 -5.02 -12.74
C GLN A 39 -0.59 -4.63 -13.10
N TYR A 40 -0.93 -4.57 -14.40
CA TYR A 40 -2.30 -4.33 -14.84
C TYR A 40 -3.24 -5.48 -14.42
N LYS A 41 -2.85 -6.73 -14.67
CA LYS A 41 -3.63 -7.91 -14.26
C LYS A 41 -3.87 -7.92 -12.74
N TRP A 42 -2.83 -7.65 -11.96
CA TRP A 42 -2.90 -7.59 -10.50
C TRP A 42 -3.77 -6.43 -10.02
N GLN A 43 -3.57 -5.21 -10.55
CA GLN A 43 -4.32 -4.04 -10.07
C GLN A 43 -5.81 -4.14 -10.42
N GLU A 44 -6.16 -4.80 -11.53
CA GLU A 44 -7.55 -5.07 -11.90
C GLU A 44 -8.29 -6.02 -10.95
N GLN A 45 -7.57 -6.80 -10.13
CA GLN A 45 -8.17 -7.68 -9.12
C GLN A 45 -9.00 -6.91 -8.09
N GLU A 46 -8.59 -5.68 -7.75
CA GLU A 46 -9.22 -4.76 -6.79
C GLU A 46 -9.25 -5.23 -5.34
N ARG A 47 -9.49 -6.52 -5.11
CA ARG A 47 -9.71 -7.16 -3.82
C ARG A 47 -8.90 -8.45 -3.75
N ILE A 48 -8.07 -8.56 -2.74
CA ILE A 48 -7.26 -9.73 -2.42
C ILE A 48 -7.53 -10.12 -0.97
N MET A 49 -7.62 -11.43 -0.71
CA MET A 49 -7.73 -11.95 0.65
C MET A 49 -6.36 -12.32 1.17
N PHE A 50 -5.89 -11.64 2.22
CA PHE A 50 -4.70 -12.08 2.95
C PHE A 50 -5.11 -13.20 3.89
N LEU A 51 -4.31 -14.25 4.05
CA LEU A 51 -4.62 -15.37 4.92
C LEU A 51 -3.48 -15.65 5.89
N HIS A 52 -3.67 -15.25 7.15
CA HIS A 52 -2.73 -15.48 8.23
C HIS A 52 -3.15 -16.70 9.06
N PHE A 53 -2.31 -17.73 9.00
CA PHE A 53 -2.45 -18.94 9.80
C PHE A 53 -1.04 -19.44 10.15
N ASP A 54 -0.74 -19.67 11.42
CA ASP A 54 0.61 -19.92 11.93
C ASP A 54 0.49 -20.54 13.34
N PRO A 55 1.55 -21.12 13.96
CA PRO A 55 1.51 -21.54 15.36
C PRO A 55 1.08 -20.42 16.32
N ALA A 56 1.30 -19.15 15.95
CA ALA A 56 0.78 -17.97 16.65
C ALA A 56 -0.73 -18.04 16.93
N THR A 57 -1.52 -18.69 16.06
CA THR A 57 -2.97 -18.90 16.25
C THR A 57 -3.27 -19.76 17.49
N TRP A 58 -2.46 -20.79 17.76
CA TRP A 58 -2.60 -21.61 18.98
C TRP A 58 -2.15 -20.87 20.25
N GLN A 59 -1.22 -19.94 20.08
CA GLN A 59 -0.66 -19.13 21.16
C GLN A 59 -1.51 -17.88 21.45
N LYS A 60 -2.45 -17.54 20.56
CA LYS A 60 -3.26 -16.31 20.58
C LYS A 60 -2.42 -15.03 20.47
N ARG A 61 -1.25 -15.12 19.85
CA ARG A 61 -0.27 -14.03 19.68
C ARG A 61 -0.30 -13.51 18.25
N GLU A 62 0.47 -12.45 17.98
CA GLU A 62 0.73 -11.98 16.62
C GLU A 62 2.01 -12.59 16.02
N PHE A 63 2.84 -13.23 16.86
CA PHE A 63 4.08 -13.88 16.46
C PHE A 63 4.22 -15.20 17.19
N ASP A 64 4.73 -16.20 16.48
CA ASP A 64 5.09 -17.50 17.05
C ASP A 64 6.35 -17.38 17.91
N ASP A 65 6.23 -17.75 19.19
CA ASP A 65 7.31 -17.76 20.19
C ASP A 65 7.87 -19.18 20.47
N HIS A 66 7.54 -20.15 19.63
CA HIS A 66 7.93 -21.57 19.74
C HIS A 66 7.42 -22.28 21.01
N SER A 67 6.50 -21.66 21.78
CA SER A 67 5.97 -22.26 23.02
C SER A 67 5.01 -23.42 22.80
N THR A 68 4.47 -23.58 21.58
CA THR A 68 3.52 -24.64 21.25
C THR A 68 4.24 -25.84 20.62
N PRO A 69 4.22 -27.03 21.27
CA PRO A 69 4.73 -28.25 20.66
C PRO A 69 4.05 -28.55 19.32
N LEU A 70 4.83 -28.92 18.30
CA LEU A 70 4.36 -29.14 16.93
C LEU A 70 3.24 -30.19 16.83
N GLU A 71 3.25 -31.22 17.69
CA GLU A 71 2.22 -32.25 17.71
C GLU A 71 0.84 -31.69 18.12
N ARG A 72 0.80 -30.56 18.83
CA ARG A 72 -0.45 -29.86 19.21
C ARG A 72 -0.99 -28.96 18.11
N ILE A 73 -0.17 -28.62 17.12
CA ILE A 73 -0.57 -27.85 15.95
C ILE A 73 -1.31 -28.81 15.02
N ASN A 74 -2.63 -28.89 15.15
CA ASN A 74 -3.44 -29.87 14.45
C ASN A 74 -4.83 -29.33 14.07
N PRO A 75 -4.95 -28.66 12.91
CA PRO A 75 -6.22 -28.16 12.42
C PRO A 75 -7.07 -29.29 11.82
N LYS A 76 -7.83 -29.97 12.68
CA LYS A 76 -8.58 -31.19 12.33
C LYS A 76 -9.66 -31.02 11.27
N LYS A 77 -10.08 -29.79 10.99
CA LYS A 77 -11.14 -29.45 10.04
C LYS A 77 -10.63 -28.52 8.94
N LEU A 78 -9.31 -28.42 8.74
CA LEU A 78 -8.73 -27.57 7.70
C LEU A 78 -9.39 -27.89 6.36
N ASP A 79 -9.84 -26.85 5.69
CA ASP A 79 -10.51 -26.93 4.41
C ASP A 79 -10.14 -25.70 3.57
N THR A 80 -9.24 -25.88 2.61
CA THR A 80 -8.78 -24.81 1.72
C THR A 80 -9.86 -24.41 0.71
N ASP A 81 -10.81 -25.29 0.39
CA ASP A 81 -11.97 -24.95 -0.43
C ASP A 81 -12.85 -23.93 0.30
N GLN A 82 -13.03 -24.09 1.61
CA GLN A 82 -13.74 -23.11 2.44
C GLN A 82 -13.06 -21.74 2.41
N TRP A 83 -11.73 -21.67 2.39
CA TRP A 83 -11.01 -20.41 2.26
C TRP A 83 -11.28 -19.75 0.91
N CYS A 84 -11.25 -20.52 -0.19
CA CYS A 84 -11.58 -20.04 -1.53
C CYS A 84 -13.04 -19.57 -1.65
N GLU A 85 -13.98 -20.27 -1.04
CA GLU A 85 -15.39 -19.86 -0.98
C GLU A 85 -15.57 -18.53 -0.25
N VAL A 86 -14.82 -18.30 0.84
CA VAL A 86 -14.83 -17.02 1.54
C VAL A 86 -14.28 -15.92 0.65
N ALA A 87 -13.11 -16.10 0.01
CA ALA A 87 -12.55 -15.12 -0.92
C ALA A 87 -13.56 -14.73 -2.02
N GLN A 88 -14.18 -15.72 -2.67
CA GLN A 88 -15.18 -15.46 -3.70
C GLN A 88 -16.42 -14.73 -3.17
N SER A 89 -16.82 -15.01 -1.93
CA SER A 89 -18.04 -14.46 -1.32
C SER A 89 -18.04 -12.93 -1.18
N TRP A 90 -16.85 -12.33 -1.09
CA TRP A 90 -16.66 -10.88 -1.11
C TRP A 90 -15.95 -10.36 -2.36
N GLY A 91 -15.80 -11.23 -3.36
CA GLY A 91 -15.31 -10.90 -4.69
C GLY A 91 -13.81 -10.63 -4.77
N ALA A 92 -13.03 -11.18 -3.84
CA ALA A 92 -11.58 -11.28 -4.01
C ALA A 92 -11.24 -12.17 -5.21
N LYS A 93 -10.09 -11.90 -5.84
CA LYS A 93 -9.59 -12.64 -7.01
C LYS A 93 -8.33 -13.42 -6.73
N GLU A 94 -7.78 -13.25 -5.54
CA GLU A 94 -6.54 -13.87 -5.09
C GLU A 94 -6.60 -14.16 -3.59
N ILE A 95 -5.93 -15.24 -3.20
CA ILE A 95 -5.54 -15.49 -1.82
C ILE A 95 -4.03 -15.34 -1.73
N LEU A 96 -3.58 -14.37 -0.93
CA LEU A 96 -2.20 -14.24 -0.51
C LEU A 96 -2.01 -15.01 0.79
N PHE A 97 -1.24 -16.10 0.77
CA PHE A 97 -1.10 -16.99 1.92
C PHE A 97 0.25 -16.83 2.62
N VAL A 98 0.21 -16.71 3.94
CA VAL A 98 1.39 -16.75 4.83
C VAL A 98 1.91 -18.17 4.92
N ALA A 99 2.76 -18.56 3.97
CA ALA A 99 3.37 -19.88 3.94
C ALA A 99 4.43 -20.05 5.05
N LYS A 100 5.13 -18.96 5.39
CA LYS A 100 6.07 -18.86 6.52
C LYS A 100 6.00 -17.47 7.15
N HIS A 101 5.81 -17.38 8.47
CA HIS A 101 5.83 -16.14 9.24
C HIS A 101 7.13 -15.98 10.07
N VAL A 102 7.21 -14.99 10.96
CA VAL A 102 8.39 -14.63 11.78
C VAL A 102 9.00 -15.82 12.53
N GLY A 103 8.18 -16.73 13.05
CA GLY A 103 8.65 -17.90 13.81
C GLY A 103 9.34 -18.96 12.94
N GLY A 104 9.30 -18.84 11.61
CA GLY A 104 9.97 -19.78 10.70
C GLY A 104 9.18 -21.07 10.40
N PHE A 105 7.98 -21.23 10.96
CA PHE A 105 7.14 -22.41 10.69
C PHE A 105 6.71 -22.46 9.22
N CYS A 106 6.94 -23.59 8.56
CA CYS A 106 6.61 -23.77 7.14
C CYS A 106 5.35 -24.64 6.95
N TRP A 107 4.33 -24.11 6.27
CA TRP A 107 3.06 -24.80 5.98
C TRP A 107 3.10 -25.81 4.81
N TRP A 108 4.30 -26.10 4.30
CA TRP A 108 4.51 -27.05 3.20
C TRP A 108 5.60 -28.06 3.54
N GLN A 109 5.75 -29.08 2.70
CA GLN A 109 6.72 -30.16 2.87
C GLN A 109 8.17 -29.72 2.53
N THR A 110 8.72 -28.75 3.27
CA THR A 110 10.09 -28.23 3.04
C THR A 110 11.17 -29.23 3.47
N GLU A 111 12.27 -29.32 2.71
CA GLU A 111 13.46 -30.10 3.11
C GLU A 111 14.45 -29.29 3.96
N SER A 112 14.19 -28.00 4.20
CA SER A 112 15.16 -27.11 4.85
C SER A 112 15.11 -27.15 6.39
N THR A 113 14.01 -27.58 7.00
CA THR A 113 13.81 -27.57 8.46
C THR A 113 12.75 -28.56 8.92
N ASP A 114 12.95 -29.10 10.12
CA ASP A 114 11.96 -29.90 10.85
C ASP A 114 10.87 -29.01 11.50
N TYR A 115 11.08 -27.69 11.62
CA TYR A 115 10.07 -26.74 12.09
C TYR A 115 9.06 -26.42 10.99
N SER A 116 8.30 -27.43 10.60
CA SER A 116 7.36 -27.40 9.49
C SER A 116 6.19 -28.35 9.73
N ILE A 117 5.21 -28.31 8.83
CA ILE A 117 4.03 -29.19 8.88
C ILE A 117 4.37 -30.68 8.97
N LYS A 118 5.56 -31.09 8.50
CA LYS A 118 6.12 -32.46 8.60
C LYS A 118 6.12 -33.05 10.01
N LYS A 119 6.32 -32.21 11.03
CA LYS A 119 6.38 -32.65 12.43
C LYS A 119 5.09 -32.39 13.20
N THR A 120 4.02 -32.03 12.51
CA THR A 120 2.71 -31.83 13.13
C THR A 120 1.87 -33.10 13.09
N SER A 121 0.80 -33.13 13.87
CA SER A 121 -0.20 -34.21 13.80
C SER A 121 -1.16 -34.07 12.61
N TYR A 122 -1.10 -32.97 11.85
CA TYR A 122 -1.97 -32.74 10.70
C TYR A 122 -1.68 -33.79 9.61
N LYS A 123 -2.70 -34.58 9.26
CA LYS A 123 -2.59 -35.71 8.32
C LYS A 123 -1.35 -36.58 8.58
N ASN A 124 -1.04 -36.83 9.85
CA ASN A 124 0.13 -37.62 10.30
C ASN A 124 1.49 -37.09 9.78
N GLY A 125 1.62 -35.78 9.60
CA GLY A 125 2.84 -35.15 9.07
C GLY A 125 2.96 -35.19 7.54
N GLU A 126 2.01 -35.79 6.84
CA GLU A 126 1.99 -35.91 5.37
C GLU A 126 1.19 -34.79 4.69
N GLY A 127 0.58 -33.88 5.46
CA GLY A 127 -0.20 -32.77 4.92
C GLY A 127 0.68 -31.69 4.28
N ASP A 128 0.12 -30.97 3.31
CA ASP A 128 0.77 -29.82 2.68
C ASP A 128 -0.29 -28.75 2.39
N VAL A 129 -0.37 -27.74 3.26
CA VAL A 129 -1.44 -26.74 3.19
C VAL A 129 -1.25 -25.80 2.00
N LEU A 130 0.00 -25.49 1.63
CA LEU A 130 0.27 -24.68 0.45
C LEU A 130 -0.14 -25.40 -0.84
N LYS A 131 0.11 -26.72 -0.92
CA LYS A 131 -0.39 -27.55 -2.03
C LYS A 131 -1.90 -27.62 -2.07
N GLU A 132 -2.53 -27.94 -0.95
CA GLU A 132 -4.00 -28.01 -0.84
C GLU A 132 -4.65 -26.68 -1.26
N LEU A 133 -4.08 -25.55 -0.84
CA LEU A 133 -4.57 -24.23 -1.22
C LEU A 133 -4.34 -23.91 -2.69
N SER A 134 -3.19 -24.27 -3.26
CA SER A 134 -2.92 -24.08 -4.69
C SER A 134 -3.95 -24.82 -5.56
N GLU A 135 -4.23 -26.08 -5.23
CA GLU A 135 -5.24 -26.90 -5.92
C GLU A 135 -6.65 -26.32 -5.77
N SER A 136 -7.00 -25.81 -4.58
CA SER A 136 -8.27 -25.10 -4.35
C SER A 136 -8.33 -23.78 -5.15
N CYS A 137 -7.26 -22.99 -5.19
CA CYS A 137 -7.23 -21.75 -5.99
C CYS A 137 -7.46 -22.04 -7.48
N GLU A 138 -6.83 -23.08 -8.04
CA GLU A 138 -7.08 -23.52 -9.42
C GLU A 138 -8.56 -23.92 -9.61
N LYS A 139 -9.09 -24.76 -8.72
CA LYS A 139 -10.49 -25.23 -8.75
C LYS A 139 -11.50 -24.08 -8.73
N TYR A 140 -11.23 -23.03 -7.94
CA TYR A 140 -12.14 -21.89 -7.77
C TYR A 140 -11.79 -20.70 -8.68
N GLY A 141 -10.78 -20.81 -9.54
CA GLY A 141 -10.37 -19.74 -10.46
C GLY A 141 -9.85 -18.49 -9.74
N LEU A 142 -9.19 -18.67 -8.61
CA LEU A 142 -8.48 -17.63 -7.86
C LEU A 142 -6.99 -17.66 -8.22
N ASN A 143 -6.35 -16.50 -8.24
CA ASN A 143 -4.88 -16.46 -8.26
C ASN A 143 -4.32 -16.84 -6.88
N LEU A 144 -3.09 -17.32 -6.86
CA LEU A 144 -2.34 -17.60 -5.63
C LEU A 144 -1.24 -16.55 -5.45
N GLY A 145 -1.19 -15.95 -4.28
CA GLY A 145 -0.06 -15.16 -3.79
C GLY A 145 0.63 -15.90 -2.65
N ILE A 146 1.94 -15.74 -2.51
CA ILE A 146 2.73 -16.38 -1.45
C ILE A 146 3.50 -15.33 -0.66
N TYR A 147 3.30 -15.36 0.64
CA TYR A 147 4.12 -14.67 1.62
C TYR A 147 5.15 -15.64 2.20
N VAL A 148 6.43 -15.29 2.11
CA VAL A 148 7.52 -16.01 2.78
C VAL A 148 8.33 -15.00 3.56
N TYR A 149 8.20 -15.02 4.90
CA TYR A 149 8.94 -14.09 5.74
C TYR A 149 10.45 -14.20 5.52
N PRO A 150 11.15 -13.09 5.20
CA PRO A 150 12.60 -13.08 5.03
C PRO A 150 13.37 -13.45 6.29
N GLY A 151 12.85 -13.12 7.48
CA GLY A 151 13.46 -13.51 8.76
C GLY A 151 13.12 -14.95 9.18
N ASP A 152 13.83 -15.40 10.21
CA ASP A 152 13.60 -16.66 10.92
C ASP A 152 14.32 -16.57 12.27
N GLN A 153 13.54 -16.55 13.37
CA GLN A 153 14.08 -16.40 14.72
C GLN A 153 15.05 -17.53 15.09
N THR A 154 14.90 -18.74 14.53
CA THR A 154 15.80 -19.87 14.83
C THR A 154 17.22 -19.66 14.30
N TRP A 155 17.36 -18.81 13.26
CA TRP A 155 18.63 -18.40 12.69
C TRP A 155 19.16 -17.08 13.27
N GLY A 156 18.40 -16.43 14.15
CA GLY A 156 18.71 -15.10 14.66
C GLY A 156 18.46 -13.98 13.64
N ALA A 157 17.71 -14.25 12.57
CA ALA A 157 17.21 -13.24 11.65
C ALA A 157 15.86 -12.73 12.18
N GLY A 158 15.91 -11.74 13.07
CA GLY A 158 14.77 -11.25 13.82
C GLY A 158 13.75 -10.44 13.02
N ILE A 159 12.82 -9.82 13.73
CA ILE A 159 11.74 -9.03 13.14
C ILE A 159 12.32 -7.85 12.36
N GLY A 160 11.90 -7.69 11.10
CA GLY A 160 12.34 -6.60 10.24
C GLY A 160 13.77 -6.75 9.73
N SER A 161 14.48 -7.85 10.01
CA SER A 161 15.90 -7.99 9.63
C SER A 161 16.15 -8.10 8.12
N GLY A 162 15.11 -8.30 7.30
CA GLY A 162 15.24 -8.61 5.88
C GLY A 162 16.00 -9.90 5.58
N GLY A 163 16.10 -10.81 6.56
CA GLY A 163 16.86 -12.05 6.49
C GLY A 163 18.34 -11.92 6.90
N ILE A 164 18.73 -10.80 7.52
CA ILE A 164 20.06 -10.64 8.10
C ILE A 164 20.10 -11.25 9.50
N THR A 165 20.99 -12.22 9.71
CA THR A 165 21.18 -12.88 10.99
C THR A 165 22.01 -12.00 11.93
N ALA A 166 21.63 -11.93 13.21
CA ALA A 166 22.39 -11.22 14.23
C ALA A 166 23.83 -11.74 14.40
N ASP A 167 24.06 -13.02 14.11
CA ASP A 167 25.40 -13.63 14.05
C ASP A 167 25.84 -13.79 12.57
N PRO A 168 26.76 -12.96 12.06
CA PRO A 168 27.22 -13.03 10.67
C PRO A 168 27.76 -14.40 10.24
N ALA A 169 28.25 -15.23 11.18
CA ALA A 169 28.74 -16.57 10.87
C ALA A 169 27.63 -17.53 10.41
N LYS A 170 26.36 -17.23 10.73
CA LYS A 170 25.18 -18.01 10.33
C LYS A 170 24.60 -17.58 8.98
N GLN A 171 24.96 -16.38 8.49
CA GLN A 171 24.30 -15.76 7.35
C GLN A 171 24.32 -16.64 6.09
N GLU A 172 25.47 -17.23 5.75
CA GLU A 172 25.59 -18.06 4.55
C GLU A 172 24.78 -19.36 4.66
N GLY A 173 24.65 -19.92 5.87
CA GLY A 173 23.76 -21.04 6.12
C GLY A 173 22.29 -20.64 5.92
N TYR A 174 21.90 -19.49 6.47
CA TYR A 174 20.53 -19.00 6.37
C TYR A 174 20.16 -18.59 4.94
N ASN A 175 21.08 -17.98 4.19
CA ASN A 175 20.90 -17.68 2.76
C ASN A 175 20.48 -18.93 1.98
N LYS A 176 21.12 -20.07 2.23
CA LYS A 176 20.79 -21.35 1.57
C LYS A 176 19.40 -21.83 1.96
N VAL A 177 19.05 -21.75 3.24
CA VAL A 177 17.72 -22.13 3.75
C VAL A 177 16.65 -21.28 3.09
N PHE A 178 16.75 -19.95 3.16
CA PHE A 178 15.74 -19.05 2.60
C PHE A 178 15.60 -19.22 1.08
N ARG A 179 16.73 -19.30 0.35
CA ARG A 179 16.73 -19.51 -1.10
C ARG A 179 16.10 -20.85 -1.48
N GLN A 180 16.34 -21.91 -0.71
CA GLN A 180 15.69 -23.20 -0.90
C GLN A 180 14.18 -23.09 -0.67
N GLN A 181 13.75 -22.52 0.45
CA GLN A 181 12.34 -22.33 0.78
C GLN A 181 11.61 -21.53 -0.31
N LEU A 182 12.19 -20.42 -0.77
CA LEU A 182 11.63 -19.61 -1.84
C LEU A 182 11.57 -20.37 -3.17
N THR A 183 12.58 -21.18 -3.48
CA THR A 183 12.56 -22.03 -4.67
C THR A 183 11.45 -23.06 -4.60
N GLU A 184 11.28 -23.74 -3.46
CA GLU A 184 10.22 -24.73 -3.25
C GLU A 184 8.82 -24.10 -3.43
N THR A 185 8.58 -22.93 -2.83
CA THR A 185 7.28 -22.24 -2.90
C THR A 185 6.95 -21.70 -4.28
N LEU A 186 7.95 -21.28 -5.07
CA LEU A 186 7.72 -20.73 -6.41
C LEU A 186 7.74 -21.79 -7.53
N SER A 187 8.22 -23.01 -7.27
CA SER A 187 8.36 -24.03 -8.33
C SER A 187 7.39 -25.21 -8.21
N ASN A 188 6.86 -25.50 -7.03
CA ASN A 188 6.07 -26.72 -6.79
C ASN A 188 4.55 -26.52 -6.76
N TYR A 189 4.05 -25.27 -6.70
CA TYR A 189 2.64 -24.98 -6.40
C TYR A 189 1.93 -24.14 -7.47
N GLY A 190 2.38 -24.24 -8.72
CA GLY A 190 1.76 -23.55 -9.86
C GLY A 190 2.17 -22.08 -10.00
N ASP A 191 1.39 -21.33 -10.78
CA ASP A 191 1.66 -19.92 -11.06
C ASP A 191 1.35 -19.05 -9.84
N VAL A 192 2.36 -18.32 -9.37
CA VAL A 192 2.25 -17.35 -8.27
C VAL A 192 2.09 -15.94 -8.85
N MET A 193 0.98 -15.28 -8.54
CA MET A 193 0.66 -13.92 -8.99
C MET A 193 1.42 -12.87 -8.18
N GLU A 194 1.58 -13.10 -6.89
CA GLU A 194 2.18 -12.15 -5.96
C GLU A 194 3.16 -12.84 -5.02
N VAL A 195 4.35 -12.25 -4.86
CA VAL A 195 5.35 -12.67 -3.87
C VAL A 195 5.50 -11.57 -2.82
N TRP A 196 5.35 -11.94 -1.55
CA TRP A 196 5.30 -11.00 -0.41
C TRP A 196 6.45 -11.24 0.58
N PHE A 197 7.33 -10.25 0.74
CA PHE A 197 8.54 -10.21 1.56
C PHE A 197 8.39 -9.13 2.64
N ASP A 198 7.74 -9.49 3.74
CA ASP A 198 7.56 -8.59 4.88
C ASP A 198 8.89 -8.06 5.41
N GLY A 199 8.92 -6.82 5.86
CA GLY A 199 10.15 -6.20 6.37
C GLY A 199 11.28 -6.07 5.33
N SER A 200 10.99 -6.22 4.03
CA SER A 200 11.97 -6.16 2.93
C SER A 200 12.86 -7.40 2.87
N LEU A 201 13.66 -7.52 1.80
CA LEU A 201 14.53 -8.65 1.57
C LEU A 201 15.95 -8.16 1.27
N LYS A 202 16.92 -8.68 2.02
CA LYS A 202 18.36 -8.39 1.83
C LYS A 202 19.13 -9.58 1.24
N ILE A 203 18.56 -10.79 1.30
CA ILE A 203 19.14 -11.99 0.69
C ILE A 203 18.96 -11.88 -0.83
N ASP A 204 20.04 -12.03 -1.59
CA ASP A 204 19.96 -12.05 -3.06
C ASP A 204 19.21 -13.30 -3.53
N VAL A 205 18.15 -13.08 -4.29
CA VAL A 205 17.26 -14.09 -4.88
C VAL A 205 17.02 -13.84 -6.36
N SER A 206 17.84 -12.98 -6.99
CA SER A 206 17.62 -12.50 -8.36
C SER A 206 17.44 -13.65 -9.36
N ASP A 207 18.25 -14.70 -9.25
CA ASP A 207 18.19 -15.90 -10.10
C ASP A 207 16.90 -16.71 -9.91
N ILE A 208 16.38 -16.77 -8.69
CA ILE A 208 15.12 -17.44 -8.36
C ILE A 208 13.95 -16.62 -8.91
N MET A 209 13.96 -15.30 -8.72
CA MET A 209 12.90 -14.42 -9.19
C MET A 209 12.82 -14.40 -10.72
N GLU A 210 13.95 -14.33 -11.41
CA GLU A 210 14.01 -14.39 -12.88
C GLU A 210 13.46 -15.72 -13.41
N LYS A 211 13.77 -16.83 -12.74
CA LYS A 211 13.38 -18.16 -13.19
C LYS A 211 11.92 -18.50 -12.90
N TYR A 212 11.43 -18.19 -11.71
CA TYR A 212 10.15 -18.70 -11.21
C TYR A 212 9.08 -17.62 -10.98
N ALA A 213 9.46 -16.35 -10.80
CA ALA A 213 8.52 -15.26 -10.47
C ALA A 213 8.47 -14.13 -11.52
N LYS A 214 8.92 -14.38 -12.76
CA LYS A 214 8.90 -13.37 -13.86
C LYS A 214 7.51 -12.81 -14.17
N ASN A 215 6.48 -13.57 -13.86
CA ASN A 215 5.07 -13.23 -14.06
C ASN A 215 4.37 -12.95 -12.73
N SER A 216 5.11 -12.56 -11.71
CA SER A 216 4.57 -12.15 -10.42
C SER A 216 4.76 -10.65 -10.22
N VAL A 217 3.85 -10.03 -9.48
CA VAL A 217 4.18 -8.78 -8.79
C VAL A 217 4.91 -9.11 -7.49
N VAL A 218 5.75 -8.18 -7.03
CA VAL A 218 6.57 -8.36 -5.84
C VAL A 218 6.33 -7.22 -4.87
N PHE A 219 5.90 -7.57 -3.67
CA PHE A 219 5.97 -6.78 -2.46
C PHE A 219 7.07 -7.42 -1.63
N GLN A 220 8.15 -6.84 -1.17
CA GLN A 220 8.79 -5.56 -1.36
C GLN A 220 10.31 -5.88 -1.36
N GLY A 221 11.19 -4.87 -1.25
CA GLY A 221 12.64 -5.08 -1.38
C GLY A 221 13.16 -4.85 -2.81
N PRO A 222 14.37 -5.33 -3.15
CA PRO A 222 15.08 -4.95 -4.39
C PRO A 222 14.34 -5.27 -5.70
N HIS A 223 13.37 -6.19 -5.66
CA HIS A 223 12.57 -6.58 -6.82
C HIS A 223 11.15 -5.99 -6.81
N ALA A 224 10.86 -5.03 -5.92
CA ALA A 224 9.52 -4.48 -5.74
C ALA A 224 8.91 -3.97 -7.05
N THR A 225 7.69 -4.40 -7.34
CA THR A 225 6.89 -3.89 -8.46
C THR A 225 5.62 -3.20 -7.99
N LEU A 226 5.33 -3.24 -6.69
CA LEU A 226 4.23 -2.55 -6.03
C LEU A 226 4.69 -2.10 -4.65
N ARG A 227 3.89 -1.31 -3.94
CA ARG A 227 4.32 -0.71 -2.67
C ARG A 227 3.24 -0.66 -1.60
N CYS A 228 3.72 -0.74 -0.36
CA CYS A 228 2.94 -0.49 0.85
C CYS A 228 2.42 0.95 0.89
N PRO A 229 1.24 1.22 1.46
CA PRO A 229 0.78 2.58 1.73
C PRO A 229 1.57 3.28 2.84
N GLY A 230 2.30 2.53 3.67
CA GLY A 230 2.97 3.03 4.87
C GLY A 230 2.10 2.98 6.12
N THR A 231 0.96 2.27 6.08
CA THR A 231 0.04 2.05 7.21
C THR A 231 -0.72 0.75 7.03
N GLU A 232 -1.14 0.10 8.12
CA GLU A 232 -1.97 -1.11 8.10
C GLU A 232 -3.47 -0.80 8.32
N SER A 233 -3.85 0.48 8.33
CA SER A 233 -5.25 0.89 8.49
C SER A 233 -6.14 0.50 7.29
N GLY A 234 -5.53 0.16 6.15
CA GLY A 234 -6.22 -0.01 4.87
C GLY A 234 -6.67 1.30 4.24
N LYS A 235 -6.35 2.45 4.84
CA LYS A 235 -6.82 3.76 4.41
C LYS A 235 -5.65 4.58 3.87
N LEU A 236 -5.74 4.96 2.61
CA LEU A 236 -4.85 5.93 1.98
C LEU A 236 -5.26 7.36 2.34
N PHE A 237 -4.31 8.28 2.21
CA PHE A 237 -4.63 9.70 2.02
C PHE A 237 -4.91 10.02 0.54
N TYR A 238 -5.42 11.20 0.25
CA TYR A 238 -5.68 11.67 -1.11
C TYR A 238 -4.88 12.95 -1.38
N PRO A 239 -4.18 13.10 -2.54
CA PRO A 239 -4.13 12.18 -3.69
C PRO A 239 -3.37 10.87 -3.47
N ALA A 240 -3.62 9.91 -4.36
CA ALA A 240 -2.90 8.65 -4.45
C ALA A 240 -2.39 8.43 -5.89
N TRP A 241 -1.08 8.50 -6.07
CA TRP A 241 -0.41 8.23 -7.34
C TRP A 241 0.13 6.81 -7.35
N ASN A 242 0.07 6.12 -8.50
CA ASN A 242 0.69 4.80 -8.69
C ASN A 242 2.09 4.90 -9.32
N THR A 243 2.62 6.11 -9.44
CA THR A 243 3.93 6.41 -9.99
C THR A 243 4.84 6.96 -8.88
N VAL A 244 6.13 6.64 -8.94
CA VAL A 244 7.21 7.09 -8.04
C VAL A 244 8.46 7.34 -8.89
N LYS A 245 9.51 7.92 -8.30
CA LYS A 245 10.83 7.85 -8.90
C LYS A 245 11.39 6.43 -8.77
N LYS A 246 12.15 5.99 -9.77
CA LYS A 246 12.83 4.70 -9.78
C LYS A 246 13.78 4.57 -8.59
N GLU A 247 14.48 5.64 -8.24
CA GLU A 247 15.37 5.67 -7.08
C GLU A 247 14.64 5.37 -5.76
N ASP A 248 13.41 5.87 -5.59
CA ASP A 248 12.61 5.58 -4.40
C ASP A 248 12.17 4.10 -4.37
N LEU A 249 11.71 3.58 -5.52
CA LEU A 249 11.30 2.17 -5.61
C LEU A 249 12.47 1.22 -5.37
N ASP A 250 13.67 1.58 -5.84
CA ASP A 250 14.89 0.75 -5.75
C ASP A 250 15.42 0.62 -4.32
N THR A 251 15.02 1.50 -3.41
CA THR A 251 15.25 1.29 -1.97
C THR A 251 14.55 0.02 -1.46
N GLY A 252 13.52 -0.46 -2.18
CA GLY A 252 12.60 -1.49 -1.71
C GLY A 252 11.65 -1.02 -0.62
N LEU A 253 11.74 0.26 -0.23
CA LEU A 253 11.06 0.85 0.91
C LEU A 253 10.06 1.97 0.56
N ALA A 254 9.83 2.25 -0.73
CA ALA A 254 8.83 3.23 -1.15
C ALA A 254 7.46 2.96 -0.53
N THR A 255 6.74 4.04 -0.24
CA THR A 255 5.38 4.03 0.33
C THR A 255 4.49 5.08 -0.36
N GLN A 256 3.28 5.34 0.15
CA GLN A 256 2.38 6.32 -0.44
C GLN A 256 2.98 7.73 -0.52
N ILE A 257 3.77 8.17 0.48
CA ILE A 257 4.36 9.52 0.49
C ILE A 257 5.32 9.80 -0.66
N HIS A 258 5.87 8.74 -1.27
CA HIS A 258 6.75 8.84 -2.42
C HIS A 258 5.96 9.02 -3.73
N GLY A 259 4.63 8.92 -3.68
CA GLY A 259 3.76 9.04 -4.84
C GLY A 259 3.98 10.36 -5.58
N ASP A 260 4.54 10.27 -6.79
CA ASP A 260 4.85 11.42 -7.65
C ASP A 260 4.01 11.31 -8.93
N PRO A 261 3.15 12.29 -9.25
CA PRO A 261 2.42 12.30 -10.52
C PRO A 261 3.35 12.34 -11.76
N ASN A 262 4.61 12.75 -11.59
CA ASN A 262 5.67 12.75 -12.62
C ASN A 262 6.71 11.65 -12.39
N GLY A 263 6.38 10.61 -11.62
CA GLY A 263 7.21 9.44 -11.44
C GLY A 263 7.50 8.72 -12.76
N ASP A 264 8.68 8.14 -12.86
CA ASP A 264 9.21 7.47 -14.07
C ASP A 264 9.02 5.95 -14.05
N VAL A 265 8.57 5.38 -12.92
CA VAL A 265 8.19 3.98 -12.80
C VAL A 265 6.78 3.83 -12.23
N TRP A 266 6.08 2.79 -12.68
CA TRP A 266 4.78 2.40 -12.15
C TRP A 266 4.99 1.41 -10.99
N ALA A 267 4.46 1.74 -9.83
CA ALA A 267 4.40 0.86 -8.66
C ALA A 267 3.06 1.14 -7.95
N PRO A 268 2.03 0.32 -8.15
CA PRO A 268 0.73 0.60 -7.57
C PRO A 268 0.74 0.37 -6.05
N LEU A 269 -0.27 0.94 -5.39
CA LEU A 269 -0.46 0.80 -3.94
C LEU A 269 -1.29 -0.46 -3.62
N GLU A 270 -0.84 -1.21 -2.61
CA GLU A 270 -1.60 -2.29 -1.98
C GLU A 270 -2.03 -1.88 -0.57
N SER A 271 -3.30 -1.51 -0.39
CA SER A 271 -3.85 -1.13 0.91
C SER A 271 -4.17 -2.37 1.74
N ASN A 272 -3.20 -2.81 2.55
CA ASN A 272 -3.34 -3.95 3.45
C ASN A 272 -3.99 -3.57 4.79
N THR A 273 -4.89 -4.43 5.29
CA THR A 273 -5.47 -4.28 6.63
C THR A 273 -6.08 -5.58 7.17
N THR A 274 -6.37 -5.57 8.46
CA THR A 274 -6.95 -6.68 9.22
C THR A 274 -8.48 -6.66 9.23
N LEU A 275 -9.12 -7.82 9.35
CA LEU A 275 -10.55 -7.88 9.69
C LEU A 275 -10.79 -7.54 11.18
N TYR A 276 -9.94 -8.08 12.07
CA TYR A 276 -9.93 -7.73 13.49
C TYR A 276 -9.00 -6.55 13.70
N ASN A 277 -9.50 -5.42 14.19
CA ASN A 277 -8.70 -4.21 14.27
C ASN A 277 -7.39 -4.45 15.06
N HIS A 278 -6.25 -4.23 14.39
CA HIS A 278 -4.87 -4.49 14.82
C HIS A 278 -4.41 -5.94 14.96
N TYR A 279 -5.19 -6.93 14.55
CA TYR A 279 -4.80 -8.33 14.72
C TYR A 279 -4.85 -9.13 13.42
N TRP A 280 -3.69 -9.68 13.07
CA TRP A 280 -3.47 -10.53 11.90
C TRP A 280 -3.78 -12.00 12.19
N PHE A 281 -3.70 -12.46 13.43
CA PHE A 281 -4.01 -13.85 13.80
C PHE A 281 -5.29 -13.98 14.63
N TRP A 282 -5.97 -15.12 14.45
CA TRP A 282 -7.21 -15.40 15.16
C TRP A 282 -6.97 -15.65 16.66
N SER A 283 -7.87 -15.11 17.49
CA SER A 283 -8.13 -15.63 18.83
C SER A 283 -9.57 -15.33 19.23
N PRO A 284 -10.19 -16.12 20.15
CA PRO A 284 -11.56 -15.88 20.60
C PRO A 284 -11.78 -14.48 21.16
N GLU A 285 -10.75 -13.91 21.79
CA GLU A 285 -10.82 -12.59 22.44
C GLU A 285 -10.78 -11.46 21.43
N LYS A 286 -10.18 -11.68 20.24
CA LYS A 286 -10.03 -10.71 19.17
C LYS A 286 -11.26 -10.64 18.26
N GLU A 287 -12.15 -11.63 18.28
CA GLU A 287 -13.39 -11.59 17.49
C GLU A 287 -14.26 -10.36 17.79
N LYS A 288 -14.20 -9.84 19.03
CA LYS A 288 -14.91 -8.61 19.43
C LYS A 288 -14.35 -7.34 18.80
N LYS A 289 -13.17 -7.41 18.18
CA LYS A 289 -12.47 -6.32 17.48
C LYS A 289 -12.75 -6.35 15.97
N ARG A 290 -13.62 -7.24 15.49
CA ARG A 290 -14.07 -7.28 14.09
C ARG A 290 -14.58 -5.89 13.69
N LYS A 291 -13.96 -5.33 12.64
CA LYS A 291 -14.40 -4.07 12.04
C LYS A 291 -15.86 -4.21 11.61
N SER A 292 -16.64 -3.15 11.75
CA SER A 292 -18.01 -3.09 11.26
C SER A 292 -18.06 -2.89 9.75
N ILE A 293 -19.22 -3.16 9.13
CA ILE A 293 -19.44 -2.86 7.71
C ILE A 293 -19.22 -1.38 7.39
N LYS A 294 -19.53 -0.48 8.33
CA LYS A 294 -19.28 0.96 8.17
C LYS A 294 -17.78 1.27 8.07
N GLU A 295 -16.97 0.65 8.93
CA GLU A 295 -15.50 0.79 8.89
C GLU A 295 -14.89 0.15 7.63
N LEU A 296 -15.35 -1.04 7.24
CA LEU A 296 -14.90 -1.69 6.01
C LEU A 296 -15.27 -0.87 4.76
N MET A 297 -16.43 -0.22 4.75
CA MET A 297 -16.79 0.69 3.66
C MET A 297 -15.91 1.95 3.64
N ASP A 298 -15.59 2.56 4.80
CA ASP A 298 -14.63 3.67 4.87
C ASP A 298 -13.27 3.26 4.27
N ILE A 299 -12.77 2.09 4.66
CA ILE A 299 -11.57 1.49 4.07
C ILE A 299 -11.72 1.34 2.55
N TYR A 300 -12.84 0.82 2.05
CA TYR A 300 -13.08 0.66 0.61
C TYR A 300 -13.04 2.00 -0.15
N TYR A 301 -13.68 3.06 0.36
CA TYR A 301 -13.60 4.40 -0.25
C TYR A 301 -12.17 4.95 -0.26
N ARG A 302 -11.42 4.69 0.82
CA ARG A 302 -10.05 5.19 1.02
C ARG A 302 -8.96 4.23 0.54
N SER A 303 -9.31 3.18 -0.20
CA SER A 303 -8.37 2.26 -0.86
C SER A 303 -8.75 2.14 -2.32
N VAL A 304 -9.66 1.20 -2.64
CA VAL A 304 -10.23 0.98 -3.96
C VAL A 304 -10.79 2.27 -4.55
N GLY A 305 -11.43 3.09 -3.73
CA GLY A 305 -11.97 4.37 -4.13
C GLY A 305 -10.92 5.43 -4.46
N TYR A 306 -9.64 5.21 -4.17
CA TYR A 306 -8.49 6.02 -4.59
C TYR A 306 -7.56 5.26 -5.56
N GLY A 307 -7.97 4.10 -6.06
CA GLY A 307 -7.30 3.37 -7.12
C GLY A 307 -6.25 2.36 -6.67
N SER A 308 -6.15 2.05 -5.38
CA SER A 308 -5.35 0.93 -4.87
C SER A 308 -6.10 -0.41 -4.95
N VAL A 309 -5.35 -1.48 -4.73
CA VAL A 309 -5.90 -2.80 -4.41
C VAL A 309 -6.11 -2.89 -2.90
N LEU A 310 -7.25 -3.41 -2.47
CA LEU A 310 -7.52 -3.70 -1.06
C LEU A 310 -7.12 -5.14 -0.75
N LEU A 311 -6.15 -5.30 0.15
CA LEU A 311 -5.73 -6.57 0.72
C LEU A 311 -6.34 -6.70 2.13
N LEU A 312 -7.41 -7.48 2.27
CA LEU A 312 -8.13 -7.65 3.53
C LEU A 312 -7.83 -9.02 4.14
N ASN A 313 -7.29 -9.02 5.35
CA ASN A 313 -6.91 -10.25 6.05
C ASN A 313 -8.08 -11.07 6.55
N SER A 314 -7.94 -12.38 6.43
CA SER A 314 -8.78 -13.44 7.01
C SER A 314 -7.94 -14.34 7.89
N THR A 315 -8.58 -14.93 8.91
CA THR A 315 -7.88 -15.65 9.98
C THR A 315 -8.58 -16.98 10.29
N PRO A 316 -8.06 -18.12 9.77
CA PRO A 316 -8.53 -19.42 10.20
C PRO A 316 -8.32 -19.60 11.71
N ASP A 317 -9.31 -20.20 12.37
CA ASP A 317 -9.19 -20.59 13.77
C ASP A 317 -8.33 -21.85 13.95
N THR A 318 -8.14 -22.30 15.19
CA THR A 318 -7.37 -23.52 15.49
C THR A 318 -7.95 -24.82 14.91
N THR A 319 -9.17 -24.80 14.36
CA THR A 319 -9.74 -25.94 13.62
C THR A 319 -9.27 -25.97 12.16
N GLY A 320 -8.76 -24.85 11.63
CA GLY A 320 -8.35 -24.66 10.24
C GLY A 320 -9.42 -24.03 9.36
N LEU A 321 -10.52 -23.53 9.92
CA LEU A 321 -11.60 -22.89 9.19
C LEU A 321 -11.65 -21.40 9.51
N ILE A 322 -12.02 -20.58 8.51
CA ILE A 322 -12.39 -19.19 8.77
C ILE A 322 -13.71 -19.20 9.59
N PRO A 323 -13.78 -18.52 10.75
CA PRO A 323 -14.96 -18.55 11.63
C PRO A 323 -16.26 -18.17 10.90
N ALA A 324 -17.36 -18.87 11.21
CA ALA A 324 -18.64 -18.68 10.51
C ALA A 324 -19.17 -17.22 10.57
N ASN A 325 -18.89 -16.51 11.67
CA ASN A 325 -19.25 -15.09 11.80
C ASN A 325 -18.43 -14.20 10.85
N ASP A 326 -17.17 -14.53 10.58
CA ASP A 326 -16.33 -13.81 9.63
C ASP A 326 -16.78 -14.09 8.19
N VAL A 327 -17.08 -15.35 7.87
CA VAL A 327 -17.68 -15.74 6.58
C VAL A 327 -18.93 -14.91 6.28
N LYS A 328 -19.82 -14.78 7.28
CA LYS A 328 -21.02 -13.95 7.16
C LYS A 328 -20.67 -12.48 6.96
N HIS A 329 -19.67 -11.98 7.67
CA HIS A 329 -19.26 -10.59 7.60
C HIS A 329 -18.65 -10.19 6.25
N TYR A 330 -17.84 -11.05 5.64
CA TYR A 330 -17.36 -10.86 4.26
C TYR A 330 -18.51 -10.75 3.27
N LYS A 331 -19.54 -11.61 3.40
CA LYS A 331 -20.75 -11.55 2.55
C LYS A 331 -21.52 -10.26 2.75
N GLU A 332 -21.70 -9.79 3.98
CA GLU A 332 -22.33 -8.51 4.30
C GLU A 332 -21.57 -7.34 3.68
N PHE A 333 -20.23 -7.36 3.73
CA PHE A 333 -19.40 -6.33 3.10
C PHE A 333 -19.56 -6.33 1.58
N ALA A 334 -19.57 -7.51 0.96
CA ALA A 334 -19.83 -7.67 -0.46
C ALA A 334 -21.19 -7.10 -0.87
N GLN A 335 -22.23 -7.43 -0.10
CA GLN A 335 -23.60 -6.96 -0.32
C GLN A 335 -23.69 -5.44 -0.21
N GLU A 336 -22.94 -4.83 0.72
CA GLU A 336 -22.91 -3.38 0.85
C GLU A 336 -22.18 -2.69 -0.30
N ILE A 337 -21.06 -3.26 -0.78
CA ILE A 337 -20.40 -2.77 -2.01
C ILE A 337 -21.37 -2.87 -3.21
N ASP A 338 -22.04 -4.02 -3.36
CA ASP A 338 -23.00 -4.25 -4.45
C ASP A 338 -24.20 -3.30 -4.36
N ARG A 339 -24.74 -3.08 -3.16
CA ARG A 339 -25.85 -2.15 -2.93
C ARG A 339 -25.51 -0.74 -3.41
N ARG A 340 -24.26 -0.31 -3.23
CA ARG A 340 -23.81 1.04 -3.62
C ARG A 340 -23.42 1.15 -5.10
N PHE A 341 -22.75 0.14 -5.65
CA PHE A 341 -21.99 0.31 -6.89
C PHE A 341 -22.25 -0.75 -7.97
N LYS A 342 -23.15 -1.71 -7.75
CA LYS A 342 -23.44 -2.74 -8.77
C LYS A 342 -24.21 -2.20 -9.98
N ILE A 343 -25.18 -1.32 -9.73
CA ILE A 343 -26.09 -0.81 -10.78
C ILE A 343 -25.96 0.72 -10.82
N PRO A 344 -25.31 1.28 -11.85
CA PRO A 344 -25.27 2.72 -12.04
C PRO A 344 -26.63 3.26 -12.52
N LEU A 345 -26.90 4.52 -12.18
CA LEU A 345 -28.03 5.28 -12.75
C LEU A 345 -27.81 5.59 -14.23
N ALA A 346 -26.55 5.83 -14.61
CA ALA A 346 -26.09 6.02 -15.96
C ALA A 346 -24.57 5.78 -16.02
N GLU A 347 -24.08 5.40 -17.20
CA GLU A 347 -22.65 5.20 -17.44
C GLU A 347 -22.27 5.58 -18.88
N VAL A 348 -21.05 6.08 -19.05
CA VAL A 348 -20.37 6.19 -20.35
C VAL A 348 -18.97 5.60 -20.24
N SER A 349 -18.46 5.08 -21.35
CA SER A 349 -17.13 4.45 -21.41
C SER A 349 -16.37 4.92 -22.66
N ASP A 350 -15.06 4.65 -22.66
CA ASP A 350 -14.14 4.86 -23.79
C ASP A 350 -14.23 6.29 -24.36
N LYS A 351 -14.08 7.28 -23.48
CA LYS A 351 -14.07 8.70 -23.83
C LYS A 351 -12.66 9.26 -23.82
N GLN A 352 -12.45 10.27 -24.66
CA GLN A 352 -11.19 10.98 -24.77
C GLN A 352 -11.44 12.49 -24.77
N GLY A 353 -10.56 13.24 -24.10
CA GLY A 353 -10.62 14.70 -24.04
C GLY A 353 -10.99 15.24 -22.66
N GLN A 354 -11.05 16.57 -22.56
CA GLN A 354 -11.20 17.25 -21.27
C GLN A 354 -12.62 17.19 -20.71
N ILE A 355 -13.64 17.14 -21.57
CA ILE A 355 -15.03 17.18 -21.16
C ILE A 355 -15.68 15.83 -21.48
N THR A 356 -16.29 15.21 -20.48
CA THR A 356 -17.18 14.06 -20.66
C THR A 356 -18.52 14.35 -20.00
N ASN A 357 -19.58 14.31 -20.80
CA ASN A 357 -20.95 14.44 -20.32
C ASN A 357 -21.61 13.07 -20.17
N LEU A 358 -22.45 12.96 -19.14
CA LEU A 358 -23.24 11.78 -18.81
C LEU A 358 -24.68 12.22 -18.56
N THR A 359 -25.55 12.03 -19.56
CA THR A 359 -26.98 12.30 -19.45
C THR A 359 -27.67 11.20 -18.66
N LEU A 360 -28.49 11.57 -17.68
CA LEU A 360 -29.29 10.62 -16.91
C LEU A 360 -30.61 10.30 -17.64
N PRO A 361 -31.18 9.09 -17.46
CA PRO A 361 -32.45 8.72 -18.09
C PRO A 361 -33.63 9.63 -17.70
N LYS A 362 -33.54 10.25 -16.52
CA LYS A 362 -34.51 11.22 -15.98
C LYS A 362 -33.80 12.14 -15.00
N ASN A 363 -34.42 13.28 -14.68
CA ASN A 363 -34.03 14.08 -13.53
C ASN A 363 -34.20 13.24 -12.26
N GLN A 364 -33.13 13.02 -11.51
CA GLN A 364 -33.16 12.18 -10.31
C GLN A 364 -32.02 12.53 -9.35
N LYS A 365 -32.17 12.07 -8.10
CA LYS A 365 -31.14 12.20 -7.08
C LYS A 365 -29.93 11.33 -7.40
N LEU A 366 -28.75 11.85 -7.10
CA LEU A 366 -27.51 11.08 -7.00
C LEU A 366 -26.59 11.73 -5.96
N ASN A 367 -25.63 10.96 -5.47
CA ASN A 367 -24.67 11.40 -4.46
C ASN A 367 -23.28 10.79 -4.66
N HIS A 368 -23.06 10.05 -5.74
CA HIS A 368 -21.79 9.40 -6.06
C HIS A 368 -21.49 9.44 -7.55
N VAL A 369 -20.19 9.57 -7.86
CA VAL A 369 -19.63 9.38 -9.20
C VAL A 369 -18.39 8.49 -9.12
N VAL A 370 -18.27 7.55 -10.05
CA VAL A 370 -17.08 6.71 -10.22
C VAL A 370 -16.39 7.09 -11.51
N ILE A 371 -15.10 7.42 -11.43
CA ILE A 371 -14.25 7.85 -12.54
C ILE A 371 -13.12 6.82 -12.69
N MET A 372 -12.83 6.37 -13.91
CA MET A 372 -11.77 5.39 -14.17
C MET A 372 -11.00 5.82 -15.42
N GLU A 373 -9.69 6.01 -15.30
CA GLU A 373 -8.82 6.26 -16.45
C GLU A 373 -8.51 4.95 -17.19
N ASP A 374 -8.17 5.07 -18.48
CA ASP A 374 -7.39 4.04 -19.17
C ASP A 374 -5.91 4.17 -18.78
N TYR A 375 -5.62 3.75 -17.54
CA TYR A 375 -4.31 3.89 -16.92
C TYR A 375 -3.23 2.99 -17.52
N ARG A 376 -3.57 2.09 -18.47
CA ARG A 376 -2.60 1.37 -19.31
C ARG A 376 -1.71 2.35 -20.10
N GLN A 377 -2.18 3.58 -20.27
CA GLN A 377 -1.46 4.66 -20.92
C GLN A 377 -0.90 5.72 -19.95
N GLY A 378 -0.78 5.37 -18.66
CA GLY A 378 -0.27 6.22 -17.58
C GLY A 378 -1.35 7.08 -16.92
N HIS A 379 -1.00 7.70 -15.78
CA HIS A 379 -1.86 8.67 -15.09
C HIS A 379 -1.84 10.02 -15.83
N ARG A 380 -2.98 10.41 -16.42
CA ARG A 380 -3.08 11.62 -17.24
C ARG A 380 -3.78 12.75 -16.52
N ILE A 381 -4.89 12.48 -15.83
CA ILE A 381 -5.66 13.49 -15.10
C ILE A 381 -4.82 14.03 -13.94
N ARG A 382 -4.74 15.36 -13.83
CA ARG A 382 -4.03 16.07 -12.75
C ARG A 382 -4.98 16.86 -11.87
N GLU A 383 -6.03 17.43 -12.47
CA GLU A 383 -7.13 18.12 -11.78
C GLU A 383 -8.41 17.92 -12.58
N TYR A 384 -9.52 17.74 -11.86
CA TYR A 384 -10.85 17.63 -12.46
C TYR A 384 -11.93 18.22 -11.57
N LEU A 385 -13.05 18.56 -12.19
CA LEU A 385 -14.32 18.94 -11.56
C LEU A 385 -15.41 17.97 -12.00
N VAL A 386 -16.24 17.55 -11.07
CA VAL A 386 -17.53 16.89 -11.36
C VAL A 386 -18.61 17.92 -11.15
N GLU A 387 -19.41 18.14 -12.17
CA GLU A 387 -20.48 19.14 -12.17
C GLU A 387 -21.82 18.46 -12.47
N GLY A 388 -22.89 19.00 -11.88
CA GLY A 388 -24.26 18.57 -12.10
C GLY A 388 -25.12 19.66 -12.71
N LEU A 389 -25.96 19.31 -13.67
CA LEU A 389 -26.91 20.24 -14.28
C LEU A 389 -28.17 20.37 -13.39
N VAL A 390 -28.20 21.40 -12.54
CA VAL A 390 -29.30 21.70 -11.62
C VAL A 390 -30.11 22.87 -12.18
N ASN A 391 -31.38 22.65 -12.51
CA ASN A 391 -32.28 23.68 -13.06
C ASN A 391 -31.67 24.42 -14.28
N GLY A 392 -31.01 23.68 -15.18
CA GLY A 392 -30.37 24.23 -16.37
C GLY A 392 -29.05 24.96 -16.12
N LYS A 393 -28.49 24.93 -14.90
CA LYS A 393 -27.19 25.51 -14.56
C LYS A 393 -26.23 24.47 -14.04
N TRP A 394 -25.01 24.48 -14.55
CA TRP A 394 -23.92 23.64 -14.03
C TRP A 394 -23.51 24.11 -12.63
N LYS A 395 -23.41 23.16 -11.70
CA LYS A 395 -22.92 23.36 -10.33
C LYS A 395 -21.83 22.36 -10.02
N GLU A 396 -20.76 22.80 -9.37
CA GLU A 396 -19.73 21.92 -8.82
C GLU A 396 -20.34 20.99 -7.76
N LEU A 397 -20.06 19.69 -7.89
CA LEU A 397 -20.45 18.65 -6.95
C LEU A 397 -19.23 18.10 -6.19
N SER A 398 -18.14 17.87 -6.90
CA SER A 398 -16.84 17.50 -6.33
C SER A 398 -15.71 17.98 -7.22
N LYS A 399 -14.49 17.94 -6.67
CA LYS A 399 -13.25 18.16 -7.40
C LYS A 399 -12.17 17.22 -6.88
N GLY A 400 -11.21 16.91 -7.73
CA GLY A 400 -10.10 16.04 -7.35
C GLY A 400 -8.90 16.19 -8.26
N THR A 401 -7.93 15.32 -8.05
CA THR A 401 -6.65 15.26 -8.73
C THR A 401 -6.43 13.85 -9.30
N SER A 402 -5.81 12.93 -8.55
CA SER A 402 -5.51 11.57 -9.02
C SER A 402 -6.78 10.75 -9.23
N VAL A 403 -6.83 10.02 -10.35
CA VAL A 403 -7.91 9.06 -10.67
C VAL A 403 -7.36 7.64 -10.83
N GLY A 404 -6.49 7.41 -11.82
CA GLY A 404 -5.89 6.10 -12.06
C GLY A 404 -6.93 5.02 -12.35
N ARG A 405 -6.80 3.86 -11.69
CA ARG A 405 -7.69 2.72 -11.90
C ARG A 405 -9.17 3.05 -11.63
N LYS A 406 -9.44 3.71 -10.49
CA LYS A 406 -10.78 4.03 -10.00
C LYS A 406 -10.70 5.15 -8.97
N LYS A 407 -11.54 6.17 -9.14
CA LYS A 407 -11.84 7.20 -8.14
C LYS A 407 -13.32 7.19 -7.84
N ILE A 408 -13.67 7.09 -6.56
CA ILE A 408 -15.05 7.24 -6.07
C ILE A 408 -15.16 8.61 -5.42
N ASP A 409 -15.99 9.46 -6.01
CA ASP A 409 -16.40 10.74 -5.43
C ASP A 409 -17.79 10.61 -4.82
N TYR A 410 -18.00 11.30 -3.72
CA TYR A 410 -19.28 11.42 -3.06
C TYR A 410 -19.53 12.86 -2.62
N PHE A 411 -20.81 13.23 -2.52
CA PHE A 411 -21.26 14.58 -2.21
C PHE A 411 -22.70 14.53 -1.66
N PRO A 412 -23.23 15.62 -1.08
CA PRO A 412 -24.63 15.65 -0.63
C PRO A 412 -25.61 15.33 -1.76
N ASP A 413 -26.75 14.73 -1.41
CA ASP A 413 -27.84 14.45 -2.35
C ASP A 413 -28.16 15.66 -3.24
N VAL A 414 -28.09 15.46 -4.55
CA VAL A 414 -28.42 16.48 -5.54
C VAL A 414 -29.30 15.90 -6.64
N GLU A 415 -30.32 16.65 -7.06
CA GLU A 415 -31.18 16.28 -8.17
C GLU A 415 -30.67 16.95 -9.45
N VAL A 416 -30.29 16.13 -10.44
CA VAL A 416 -29.71 16.60 -11.71
C VAL A 416 -30.25 15.79 -12.88
N SER A 417 -30.16 16.35 -14.09
CA SER A 417 -30.46 15.65 -15.34
C SER A 417 -29.20 15.20 -16.09
N GLU A 418 -28.05 15.77 -15.77
CA GLU A 418 -26.77 15.49 -16.43
C GLU A 418 -25.60 15.69 -15.46
N ILE A 419 -24.56 14.88 -15.63
CA ILE A 419 -23.25 15.03 -14.98
C ILE A 419 -22.21 15.39 -16.04
N ARG A 420 -21.27 16.27 -15.68
CA ARG A 420 -20.10 16.61 -16.49
C ARG A 420 -18.84 16.38 -15.69
N LEU A 421 -17.94 15.54 -16.21
CA LEU A 421 -16.55 15.51 -15.81
C LEU A 421 -15.78 16.53 -16.65
N ASN A 422 -15.18 17.52 -16.00
CA ASN A 422 -14.32 18.53 -16.60
C ASN A 422 -12.90 18.37 -16.07
N VAL A 423 -12.02 17.78 -16.87
CA VAL A 423 -10.59 17.67 -16.58
C VAL A 423 -9.94 19.03 -16.88
N THR A 424 -9.64 19.77 -15.83
CA THR A 424 -9.10 21.13 -15.91
C THR A 424 -7.59 21.14 -16.13
N ARG A 425 -6.90 20.08 -15.71
CA ARG A 425 -5.47 19.90 -15.93
C ARG A 425 -5.15 18.43 -16.20
N SER A 426 -4.36 18.17 -17.23
CA SER A 426 -3.90 16.84 -17.59
C SER A 426 -2.49 16.86 -18.19
N VAL A 427 -1.81 15.71 -18.15
CA VAL A 427 -0.65 15.43 -19.00
C VAL A 427 -1.13 14.58 -20.17
N GLY A 428 -1.04 15.14 -21.37
CA GLY A 428 -1.64 14.57 -22.57
C GLY A 428 -3.17 14.64 -22.57
N SER A 429 -3.78 14.05 -23.60
CA SER A 429 -5.24 13.95 -23.71
C SER A 429 -5.78 12.94 -22.68
N PRO A 430 -6.73 13.30 -21.79
CA PRO A 430 -7.31 12.35 -20.85
C PRO A 430 -7.96 11.17 -21.58
N LEU A 431 -7.73 9.97 -21.07
CA LEU A 431 -8.35 8.75 -21.54
C LEU A 431 -9.23 8.20 -20.43
N LEU A 432 -10.53 8.35 -20.59
CA LEU A 432 -11.51 7.90 -19.62
C LEU A 432 -12.02 6.53 -20.05
N ARG A 433 -11.70 5.52 -19.24
CA ARG A 433 -12.24 4.18 -19.40
C ARG A 433 -13.73 4.14 -19.04
N LYS A 434 -14.11 4.80 -17.93
CA LYS A 434 -15.49 4.77 -17.45
C LYS A 434 -15.82 5.99 -16.57
N LEU A 435 -17.05 6.50 -16.74
CA LEU A 435 -17.69 7.47 -15.84
C LEU A 435 -19.11 6.97 -15.54
N SER A 436 -19.42 6.77 -14.26
CA SER A 436 -20.71 6.23 -13.83
C SER A 436 -21.27 7.03 -12.65
N ALA A 437 -22.59 7.24 -12.61
CA ALA A 437 -23.27 7.95 -11.52
C ALA A 437 -24.15 7.00 -10.70
N TYR A 438 -24.19 7.18 -9.38
CA TYR A 438 -24.95 6.33 -8.45
C TYR A 438 -25.71 7.16 -7.42
N TYR A 439 -26.82 6.58 -6.94
CA TYR A 439 -27.51 7.05 -5.74
C TYR A 439 -27.44 5.98 -4.67
N VAL A 440 -26.79 6.31 -3.56
CA VAL A 440 -26.73 5.48 -2.36
C VAL A 440 -27.74 6.02 -1.37
N GLU A 441 -28.83 5.28 -1.18
CA GLU A 441 -29.84 5.63 -0.18
C GLU A 441 -29.26 5.53 1.24
N ASN A 442 -29.62 6.50 2.09
CA ASN A 442 -29.15 6.66 3.48
C ASN A 442 -27.61 6.68 3.57
N PHE A 443 -26.96 7.36 2.63
CA PHE A 443 -25.52 7.49 2.64
C PHE A 443 -25.05 8.35 3.80
N GLU A 444 -24.22 7.76 4.65
CA GLU A 444 -23.39 8.48 5.60
C GLU A 444 -21.99 8.60 5.01
N PRO A 445 -21.46 9.82 4.84
CA PRO A 445 -20.09 9.98 4.39
C PRO A 445 -19.12 9.35 5.40
N PRO A 446 -18.01 8.75 4.93
CA PRO A 446 -16.96 8.30 5.84
C PRO A 446 -16.52 9.43 6.76
N LEU A 447 -16.20 9.09 8.01
CA LEU A 447 -15.69 10.08 8.96
C LEU A 447 -14.39 10.65 8.40
N ILE A 448 -14.30 11.98 8.35
CA ILE A 448 -13.03 12.66 8.12
C ILE A 448 -12.22 12.49 9.41
N GLU A 449 -11.60 11.32 9.56
CA GLU A 449 -10.54 11.18 10.53
C GLU A 449 -9.37 12.04 10.03
N PRO A 450 -8.80 12.91 10.88
CA PRO A 450 -7.56 13.56 10.53
C PRO A 450 -6.56 12.44 10.23
N VAL A 451 -6.16 12.32 8.97
CA VAL A 451 -4.96 11.54 8.67
C VAL A 451 -3.85 12.27 9.42
N HIS A 452 -3.20 11.59 10.36
CA HIS A 452 -2.16 12.16 11.24
C HIS A 452 -0.96 12.77 10.50
N ALA A 453 -0.98 12.78 9.17
CA ALA A 453 -0.06 13.50 8.28
C ALA A 453 0.09 15.01 8.58
N ASN A 454 -0.65 15.59 9.53
CA ASN A 454 -0.53 16.98 9.98
C ASN A 454 -0.82 17.16 11.49
N SER A 455 -0.41 16.21 12.34
CA SER A 455 -0.45 16.45 13.79
C SER A 455 0.39 17.69 14.15
N PRO A 456 -0.04 18.53 15.11
CA PRO A 456 0.80 19.62 15.58
C PRO A 456 2.05 19.04 16.24
N TRP A 457 3.21 19.65 15.99
CA TRP A 457 4.48 19.27 16.63
C TRP A 457 4.36 19.26 18.14
N THR A 458 4.80 18.17 18.76
CA THR A 458 4.80 17.98 20.22
C THR A 458 6.21 17.75 20.74
N VAL A 459 6.57 18.41 21.85
CA VAL A 459 7.90 18.21 22.46
C VAL A 459 7.93 16.86 23.17
N VAL A 460 8.78 15.96 22.69
CA VAL A 460 8.97 14.59 23.22
C VAL A 460 10.32 14.41 23.92
N GLY A 461 11.28 15.30 23.68
CA GLY A 461 12.59 15.25 24.31
C GLY A 461 13.18 16.65 24.50
N LYS A 462 14.15 16.79 25.42
CA LYS A 462 14.88 18.04 25.67
C LYS A 462 16.33 17.74 26.03
N TRP A 463 17.22 18.67 25.69
CA TRP A 463 18.61 18.63 26.15
C TRP A 463 19.07 20.01 26.64
N ASN A 464 20.19 20.04 27.35
CA ASN A 464 20.83 21.25 27.82
C ASN A 464 22.36 21.13 27.73
N SER A 465 23.07 22.15 28.21
CA SER A 465 24.54 22.19 28.17
C SER A 465 25.23 21.04 28.91
N GLU A 466 24.60 20.46 29.94
CA GLU A 466 25.14 19.31 30.70
C GLU A 466 24.96 17.98 29.96
N SER A 467 24.13 17.94 28.91
CA SER A 467 23.92 16.75 28.07
C SER A 467 25.10 16.47 27.13
N PHE A 468 26.03 17.42 26.98
CA PHE A 468 27.14 17.33 26.04
C PHE A 468 28.35 16.58 26.61
N VAL A 469 28.83 15.60 25.85
CA VAL A 469 30.13 14.95 26.05
C VAL A 469 30.92 15.11 24.75
N GLU A 470 32.04 15.85 24.79
CA GLU A 470 32.88 16.11 23.60
C GLU A 470 32.07 16.66 22.40
N ASN A 471 31.19 17.64 22.65
CA ASN A 471 30.26 18.27 21.68
C ASN A 471 29.16 17.35 21.11
N THR A 472 29.07 16.13 21.59
CA THR A 472 28.04 15.16 21.20
C THR A 472 26.98 15.04 22.29
N VAL A 473 25.72 14.90 21.88
CA VAL A 473 24.58 14.59 22.75
C VAL A 473 23.93 13.30 22.25
N THR A 474 23.72 12.35 23.16
CA THR A 474 22.86 11.19 22.92
C THR A 474 21.68 11.26 23.87
N ILE A 475 20.46 11.20 23.33
CA ILE A 475 19.22 11.20 24.09
C ILE A 475 18.41 9.93 23.81
N GLU A 476 17.81 9.42 24.87
CA GLU A 476 16.81 8.36 24.83
C GLU A 476 15.42 9.00 24.97
N ILE A 477 14.52 8.68 24.05
CA ILE A 477 13.15 9.20 24.01
C ILE A 477 12.19 8.02 23.94
N ASP A 478 11.26 7.96 24.89
CA ASP A 478 10.13 7.03 24.84
C ASP A 478 9.01 7.63 23.97
N LEU A 479 8.77 6.99 22.82
CA LEU A 479 7.74 7.36 21.85
C LEU A 479 6.53 6.41 21.90
N SER A 480 6.39 5.58 22.93
CA SER A 480 5.35 4.54 23.00
C SER A 480 3.94 5.12 22.98
N ASP A 481 3.74 6.32 23.53
CA ASP A 481 2.44 7.03 23.51
C ASP A 481 2.16 7.73 22.17
N GLN A 482 3.18 7.93 21.33
CA GLN A 482 3.11 8.66 20.06
C GLN A 482 3.02 7.70 18.86
N ILE A 483 3.78 6.61 18.88
CA ILE A 483 3.77 5.55 17.87
C ILE A 483 2.87 4.42 18.35
N ILE A 484 1.56 4.66 18.29
CA ILE A 484 0.54 3.71 18.77
C ILE A 484 -0.02 2.81 17.65
N LEU A 485 0.38 3.03 16.40
CA LEU A 485 -0.18 2.42 15.20
C LEU A 485 0.89 2.31 14.11
N PRO A 486 0.77 1.38 13.14
CA PRO A 486 1.64 1.37 11.98
C PRO A 486 1.38 2.59 11.08
N GLY A 487 2.44 3.35 10.86
CA GLY A 487 2.42 4.64 10.19
C GLY A 487 3.80 5.14 9.78
N GLN A 488 3.82 6.39 9.32
CA GLN A 488 5.01 7.15 9.01
C GLN A 488 5.03 8.40 9.87
N TYR A 489 6.18 8.70 10.45
CA TYR A 489 6.35 9.72 11.46
C TYR A 489 7.58 10.56 11.15
N THR A 490 7.63 11.77 11.69
CA THR A 490 8.79 12.64 11.55
C THR A 490 9.08 13.25 12.92
N LEU A 491 10.36 13.38 13.25
CA LEU A 491 10.81 14.20 14.35
C LEU A 491 11.80 15.25 13.85
N ARG A 492 11.95 16.33 14.62
CA ARG A 492 12.91 17.38 14.35
C ARG A 492 13.58 17.88 15.62
N LEU A 493 14.85 18.26 15.50
CA LEU A 493 15.60 18.92 16.56
C LEU A 493 15.47 20.42 16.39
N VAL A 494 14.96 21.10 17.42
CA VAL A 494 14.75 22.56 17.42
C VAL A 494 15.71 23.20 18.41
N SER A 495 16.60 24.05 17.89
CA SER A 495 17.53 24.85 18.69
C SER A 495 17.93 26.13 17.98
N ASP A 496 18.52 27.05 18.75
CA ASP A 496 19.07 28.33 18.27
C ASP A 496 20.46 28.19 17.63
N SER A 497 21.03 26.98 17.57
CA SER A 497 22.31 26.70 16.90
C SER A 497 22.20 25.55 15.93
N ASP A 498 23.17 25.47 15.02
CA ASP A 498 23.23 24.41 14.02
C ASP A 498 23.49 23.06 14.70
N ILE A 499 22.73 22.06 14.27
CA ILE A 499 22.79 20.69 14.77
C ILE A 499 22.99 19.75 13.60
N THR A 500 23.88 18.79 13.77
CA THR A 500 24.05 17.68 12.82
C THR A 500 23.69 16.37 13.51
N ILE A 501 22.66 15.70 13.02
CA ILE A 501 22.29 14.36 13.49
C ILE A 501 23.32 13.38 12.92
N THR A 502 23.96 12.62 13.81
CA THR A 502 25.03 11.68 13.44
C THR A 502 24.59 10.23 13.50
N ASP A 503 23.63 9.90 14.37
CA ASP A 503 23.11 8.55 14.49
C ASP A 503 21.65 8.55 14.99
N VAL A 504 20.88 7.58 14.51
CA VAL A 504 19.49 7.35 14.90
C VAL A 504 19.24 5.87 14.98
N GLU A 505 18.64 5.45 16.08
CA GLU A 505 18.25 4.07 16.30
C GLU A 505 16.88 4.03 16.99
N ILE A 506 15.96 3.17 16.56
CA ILE A 506 14.72 2.89 17.29
C ILE A 506 14.62 1.42 17.61
N HIS A 507 14.08 1.14 18.79
CA HIS A 507 13.76 -0.19 19.27
C HIS A 507 12.26 -0.32 19.43
N TYR A 508 11.69 -1.28 18.73
CA TYR A 508 10.32 -1.72 18.95
C TYR A 508 10.36 -3.01 19.77
N ASP A 509 9.75 -3.01 20.95
CA ASP A 509 9.73 -4.16 21.87
C ASP A 509 11.12 -4.78 22.11
N ASN A 510 12.13 -3.92 22.31
CA ASN A 510 13.56 -4.25 22.46
C ASN A 510 14.24 -4.87 21.23
N GLN A 511 13.65 -4.77 20.05
CA GLN A 511 14.27 -5.16 18.80
C GLN A 511 14.60 -3.91 17.97
N LYS A 512 15.88 -3.78 17.60
CA LYS A 512 16.36 -2.71 16.75
C LYS A 512 15.70 -2.78 15.36
N ALA A 513 15.13 -1.67 14.89
CA ALA A 513 14.62 -1.55 13.52
C ALA A 513 15.77 -1.43 12.49
N MET A 514 15.49 -1.69 11.21
CA MET A 514 16.49 -1.50 10.16
C MET A 514 16.91 -0.03 10.05
N ASP A 515 18.21 0.22 9.83
CA ASP A 515 18.72 1.57 9.61
C ASP A 515 18.05 2.24 8.38
N ASP A 516 17.63 1.44 7.38
CA ASP A 516 16.93 1.93 6.18
C ASP A 516 15.51 2.47 6.47
N TYR A 517 14.96 2.24 7.66
CA TYR A 517 13.64 2.78 8.03
C TYR A 517 13.72 4.27 8.37
N PHE A 518 14.93 4.79 8.53
CA PHE A 518 15.19 6.17 8.86
C PHE A 518 15.74 6.94 7.67
N LYS A 519 15.36 8.21 7.58
CA LYS A 519 16.00 9.16 6.68
C LYS A 519 16.30 10.44 7.44
N ILE A 520 17.57 10.75 7.54
CA ILE A 520 18.05 12.02 8.13
C ILE A 520 18.10 13.07 7.03
N SER A 521 17.52 14.24 7.29
CA SER A 521 17.55 15.39 6.40
C SER A 521 17.75 16.67 7.20
N GLY A 522 19.01 17.10 7.35
CA GLY A 522 19.36 18.23 8.21
C GLY A 522 19.09 17.88 9.67
N ASN A 523 18.19 18.63 10.31
CA ASN A 523 17.75 18.44 11.69
C ASN A 523 16.47 17.59 11.83
N GLU A 524 15.98 17.00 10.75
CA GLU A 524 14.79 16.14 10.76
C GLU A 524 15.15 14.67 10.54
N VAL A 525 14.37 13.79 11.16
CA VAL A 525 14.41 12.34 10.94
C VAL A 525 13.02 11.87 10.54
N SER A 526 12.89 11.30 9.35
CA SER A 526 11.71 10.55 8.96
C SER A 526 11.82 9.11 9.43
N ILE A 527 10.80 8.63 10.15
CA ILE A 527 10.63 7.25 10.58
C ILE A 527 9.55 6.63 9.70
N ASN A 528 9.95 5.67 8.87
CA ASN A 528 9.05 4.95 7.99
C ASN A 528 8.81 3.54 8.52
N ARG A 529 7.65 2.98 8.15
CA ARG A 529 7.41 1.52 8.21
C ARG A 529 7.54 0.95 9.63
N THR A 530 6.78 1.53 10.54
CA THR A 530 6.53 1.01 11.89
C THR A 530 5.56 -0.19 11.88
N ALA A 531 5.66 -1.04 10.85
CA ALA A 531 4.86 -2.25 10.71
C ALA A 531 5.09 -3.14 11.94
N MET A 532 4.01 -3.70 12.50
CA MET A 532 3.94 -4.43 13.77
C MET A 532 3.87 -3.62 15.08
N VAL A 533 3.89 -2.28 15.05
CA VAL A 533 3.66 -1.48 16.27
C VAL A 533 2.17 -1.45 16.63
N THR A 534 1.86 -1.71 17.89
CA THR A 534 0.52 -1.55 18.46
C THR A 534 0.53 -0.48 19.55
N ASN A 535 -0.64 -0.11 20.07
CA ASN A 535 -0.76 0.77 21.23
C ASN A 535 -0.26 0.12 22.54
N GLU A 536 0.22 -1.13 22.48
CA GLU A 536 0.84 -1.86 23.59
C GLU A 536 2.36 -2.03 23.40
N SER A 537 2.90 -1.68 22.23
CA SER A 537 4.32 -1.84 21.92
C SER A 537 5.16 -0.72 22.53
N SER A 538 6.35 -1.04 23.02
CA SER A 538 7.33 -0.03 23.42
C SER A 538 8.07 0.49 22.19
N SER A 539 8.24 1.80 22.07
CA SER A 539 8.98 2.46 20.98
C SER A 539 10.05 3.39 21.57
N ILE A 540 11.28 2.92 21.68
CA ILE A 540 12.39 3.68 22.30
C ILE A 540 13.35 4.17 21.21
N LEU A 541 13.49 5.49 21.10
CA LEU A 541 14.40 6.14 20.15
C LEU A 541 15.67 6.59 20.86
N TYR A 542 16.81 6.20 20.29
CA TYR A 542 18.13 6.73 20.59
C TYR A 542 18.55 7.68 19.48
N LEU A 543 18.82 8.93 19.82
CA LEU A 543 19.18 9.98 18.87
C LEU A 543 20.51 10.59 19.30
N THR A 544 21.49 10.56 18.40
CA THR A 544 22.80 11.18 18.60
C THR A 544 23.02 12.32 17.63
N PHE A 545 23.48 13.45 18.14
CA PHE A 545 23.76 14.63 17.34
C PHE A 545 24.93 15.46 17.91
N GLU A 546 25.54 16.24 17.03
CA GLU A 546 26.62 17.17 17.34
C GLU A 546 26.14 18.62 17.21
N SER A 547 26.70 19.51 18.03
CA SER A 547 26.50 20.96 17.93
C SER A 547 27.79 21.69 18.33
N ASP A 548 28.13 22.74 17.58
CA ASP A 548 29.32 23.57 17.82
C ASP A 548 29.21 24.43 19.09
N THR A 549 28.00 24.56 19.63
CA THR A 549 27.71 25.28 20.86
C THR A 549 26.95 24.37 21.85
N GLN A 550 27.29 24.49 23.13
CA GLN A 550 26.53 23.86 24.22
C GLN A 550 25.23 24.65 24.42
N ASN A 551 24.19 24.24 23.70
CA ASN A 551 22.92 24.95 23.61
C ASN A 551 21.78 24.20 24.34
N PHE A 552 20.64 24.85 24.43
CA PHE A 552 19.36 24.24 24.81
C PHE A 552 18.57 23.90 23.55
N GLY A 553 17.78 22.84 23.62
CA GLY A 553 16.79 22.60 22.57
C GLY A 553 15.82 21.48 22.92
N ASN A 554 14.91 21.26 21.98
CA ASN A 554 13.84 20.28 22.10
C ASN A 554 13.85 19.33 20.91
N VAL A 555 13.44 18.09 21.15
CA VAL A 555 13.00 17.19 20.09
C VAL A 555 11.49 17.29 19.99
N GLU A 556 11.03 17.61 18.79
CA GLU A 556 9.62 17.67 18.46
C GLU A 556 9.24 16.49 17.55
N PHE A 557 8.05 15.93 17.75
CA PHE A 557 7.46 14.80 17.02
C PHE A 557 6.08 15.14 16.48
#